data_AF-A0A1J5EYC1-F1
#
_entry.id   AF-A0A1J5EYC1-F1
#
_cell.length_a   1.000
_cell.length_b   1.000
_cell.length_c   1.000
_cell.angle_alpha   90.00
_cell.angle_beta   90.00
_cell.angle_gamma   90.00
#
_symmetry.space_group_name_H-M   'P 1'
#
loop_
_entity.id
_entity.type
_entity.pdbx_description
1 polymer ?
#
loop_
_entity_poly.entity_id
_entity_poly.type
_entity_poly.pdbx_seq_one_letter_code
_entity_poly.pdbx_strand_id
1 'polypeptide(L)' 'MILLLIIASIAGTLVSVFYLRKNLIRISEKNILEPKAYKRVLNYPLTVIWYGYLIVFFVGLSVNNLIFT' A
#
# COMPACT_ATOMS: atom_id res chain seq x y z
N MET A 1 5.73 -24.86 -4.97
CA MET A 1 6.13 -23.78 -4.03
C MET A 1 6.05 -22.40 -4.67
N ILE A 2 6.58 -22.23 -5.88
CA ILE A 2 6.60 -20.97 -6.65
C ILE A 2 5.20 -20.41 -6.98
N LEU A 3 4.26 -21.27 -7.40
CA LEU A 3 2.88 -20.87 -7.72
C LEU A 3 2.16 -20.21 -6.53
N LEU A 4 2.44 -20.65 -5.31
CA LEU A 4 1.91 -20.10 -4.07
C LEU A 4 2.45 -18.69 -3.80
N LEU A 5 3.72 -18.44 -4.13
CA LEU A 5 4.36 -17.13 -3.99
C LEU A 5 3.79 -16.12 -4.99
N ILE A 6 3.51 -16.55 -6.22
CA ILE A 6 2.87 -15.70 -7.25
C ILE A 6 1.44 -15.34 -6.84
N ILE A 7 0.66 -16.30 -6.34
CA ILE A 7 -0.70 -16.02 -5.84
C ILE A 7 -0.65 -15.07 -4.64
N ALA A 8 0.27 -15.31 -3.71
CA ALA A 8 0.46 -14.46 -2.53
C ALA A 8 0.89 -13.04 -2.91
N SER A 9 1.74 -12.88 -3.94
CA SER A 9 2.21 -11.57 -4.38
C SER A 9 1.12 -10.77 -5.08
N ILE A 10 0.30 -11.41 -5.91
CA ILE A 10 -0.87 -10.78 -6.54
C ILE A 10 -1.89 -10.37 -5.48
N ALA A 11 -2.24 -11.27 -4.57
CA ALA A 11 -3.16 -10.99 -3.47
C ALA A 11 -2.62 -9.86 -2.58
N GLY A 12 -1.34 -9.91 -2.21
CA GLY A 12 -0.68 -8.87 -1.40
C GLY A 12 -0.69 -7.50 -2.06
N THR A 13 -0.49 -7.44 -3.38
CA THR A 13 -0.57 -6.19 -4.15
C THR A 13 -1.99 -5.63 -4.15
N LEU A 14 -3.00 -6.46 -4.45
CA LEU A 14 -4.40 -6.05 -4.47
C LEU A 14 -4.87 -5.55 -3.10
N VAL A 15 -4.53 -6.27 -2.02
CA VAL A 15 -4.84 -5.89 -0.65
C VAL A 15 -4.16 -4.56 -0.30
N SER A 16 -2.89 -4.39 -0.65
CA SER A 16 -2.15 -3.14 -0.37
C SER A 16 -2.78 -1.93 -1.06
N VAL A 17 -3.18 -2.06 -2.33
CA VAL A 17 -3.88 -0.99 -3.06
C VAL A 17 -5.26 -0.70 -2.47
N PHE A 18 -6.02 -1.74 -2.10
CA PHE A 18 -7.32 -1.59 -1.49
C PHE A 18 -7.24 -0.83 -0.15
N TYR A 19 -6.33 -1.24 0.73
CA TYR A 19 -6.13 -0.60 2.03
C TYR A 19 -5.50 0.78 1.94
N LEU A 20 -4.64 1.04 0.94
CA LEU A 20 -4.15 2.39 0.63
C LEU A 20 -5.32 3.33 0.36
N ARG A 21 -6.22 2.96 -0.57
CA ARG A 21 -7.41 3.77 -0.87
C ARG A 21 -8.28 3.98 0.37
N LYS A 22 -8.56 2.91 1.12
CA LYS A 22 -9.37 2.98 2.35
C LYS A 22 -8.75 3.91 3.40
N ASN A 23 -7.43 3.87 3.58
CA ASN A 23 -6.73 4.74 4.53
C ASN A 23 -6.69 6.19 4.05
N LEU A 24 -6.51 6.46 2.76
CA LEU A 24 -6.56 7.82 2.22
C LEU A 24 -7.93 8.47 2.44
N ILE A 25 -9.01 7.73 2.22
CA ILE A 25 -10.38 8.19 2.50
C ILE A 25 -10.52 8.48 4.00
N ARG A 26 -10.13 7.55 4.87
CA ARG A 26 -10.20 7.74 6.32
C ARG A 26 -9.37 8.92 6.82
N ILE A 27 -8.23 9.21 6.18
CA ILE A 27 -7.42 10.39 6.48
C ILE A 27 -8.15 11.66 6.04
N SER A 28 -8.76 11.66 4.85
CA SER A 28 -9.56 12.81 4.39
C SER A 28 -10.73 13.11 5.34
N GLU A 29 -11.45 12.09 5.80
CA GLU A 29 -12.52 12.23 6.79
C GLU A 29 -12.01 12.80 8.12
N LYS A 30 -10.88 12.28 8.63
CA LYS A 30 -10.25 12.81 9.85
C LYS A 30 -9.78 14.26 9.69
N ASN A 31 -9.31 14.62 8.50
CA ASN A 31 -8.77 15.95 8.24
C ASN A 31 -9.84 17.04 8.22
N ILE A 32 -11.11 16.70 7.96
CA ILE A 32 -12.24 17.63 8.06
C ILE A 32 -12.36 18.17 9.49
N LEU A 33 -12.13 17.31 10.49
CA LEU A 33 -12.29 17.65 11.91
C LEU A 33 -11.00 18.19 12.56
N GLU A 34 -9.84 18.05 11.92
CA GLU A 34 -8.56 18.45 12.50
C GLU A 34 -8.31 19.95 12.26
N PRO A 35 -8.21 20.81 13.29
CA PRO A 35 -7.98 22.24 13.11
C PRO A 35 -6.56 22.58 12.66
N LYS A 36 -5.58 21.67 12.84
CA LYS A 36 -4.16 21.93 12.59
C LYS A 36 -3.73 21.50 11.17
N ALA A 37 -3.38 22.47 10.34
CA ALA A 37 -2.98 22.23 8.93
C ALA A 37 -1.79 21.26 8.77
N TYR A 38 -0.78 21.33 9.64
CA TYR A 38 0.38 20.43 9.57
C TYR A 38 0.00 18.96 9.82
N LYS A 39 -0.94 18.70 10.74
CA LYS A 39 -1.45 17.34 11.01
C LYS A 39 -2.25 16.80 9.83
N ARG A 40 -2.96 17.68 9.10
CA ARG A 40 -3.71 17.28 7.90
C ARG A 40 -2.79 16.72 6.83
N VAL A 41 -1.64 17.36 6.63
CA VAL A 41 -0.71 17.00 5.55
C VAL A 41 0.16 15.81 5.93
N LEU A 42 0.67 15.73 7.17
CA LEU A 42 1.62 14.69 7.61
C LEU A 42 1.10 13.24 7.54
N ASN A 43 -0.21 13.03 7.63
CA ASN A 43 -0.79 11.68 7.60
C ASN A 43 -0.78 11.06 6.19
N TYR A 44 -0.82 11.87 5.14
CA TYR A 44 -0.76 11.40 3.75
C TYR A 44 0.59 10.79 3.35
N PRO A 45 1.75 11.47 3.52
CA PRO A 45 3.03 10.95 3.09
C PRO A 45 3.40 9.67 3.84
N LEU A 46 3.12 9.57 5.14
CA LEU A 46 3.38 8.33 5.89
C LEU A 46 2.60 7.14 5.33
N THR A 47 1.33 7.36 4.99
CA THR A 47 0.47 6.34 4.38
C THR A 47 0.97 5.96 2.98
N VAL A 48 1.29 6.95 2.15
CA VAL A 48 1.79 6.72 0.79
C VAL A 48 3.13 5.98 0.81
N ILE A 49 4.06 6.36 1.69
CA ILE A 49 5.36 5.70 1.84
C ILE A 49 5.16 4.23 2.26
N TRP A 50 4.32 3.98 3.26
CA TRP A 50 4.08 2.63 3.76
C TRP A 50 3.52 1.69 2.69
N TYR A 51 2.43 2.08 2.04
CA TYR A 51 1.81 1.26 1.00
C TYR A 51 2.63 1.24 -0.29
N GLY A 52 3.37 2.30 -0.59
CA GLY A 52 4.33 2.31 -1.69
C GLY A 52 5.39 1.23 -1.51
N TYR A 53 5.93 1.09 -0.29
CA TYR A 53 6.90 0.05 0.04
C TYR A 53 6.30 -1.35 -0.12
N LEU A 54 5.07 -1.57 0.36
CA LEU A 54 4.35 -2.85 0.20
C LEU A 54 4.12 -3.19 -1.28
N ILE A 55 3.70 -2.23 -2.10
CA ILE A 55 3.48 -2.43 -3.54
C ILE A 55 4.80 -2.79 -4.22
N VAL A 56 5.88 -2.04 -3.98
CA VAL A 56 7.21 -2.33 -4.56
C VAL A 56 7.69 -3.70 -4.12
N PHE A 57 7.51 -4.07 -2.85
CA PHE A 57 7.87 -5.39 -2.33
C PHE A 57 7.13 -6.52 -3.05
N PHE A 58 5.79 -6.45 -3.16
CA PHE A 58 5.01 -7.50 -3.81
C PHE A 58 5.20 -7.54 -5.33
N VAL A 59 5.41 -6.40 -5.98
CA VAL A 59 5.77 -6.36 -7.41
C VAL A 59 7.15 -6.97 -7.63
N GLY A 60 8.14 -6.60 -6.82
CA GLY A 60 9.48 -7.19 -6.86
C GLY A 60 9.46 -8.69 -6.62
N LEU A 61 8.64 -9.16 -5.66
CA LEU A 61 8.44 -10.58 -5.41
C LEU A 61 7.78 -11.28 -6.60
N SER A 62 6.82 -10.65 -7.26
CA SER A 62 6.18 -11.19 -8.48
C SER A 62 7.19 -11.32 -9.63
N VAL A 63 7.95 -10.25 -9.92
CA VAL A 63 8.94 -10.22 -11.00
C VAL A 63 10.08 -11.21 -10.73
N ASN A 64 10.60 -11.26 -9.51
CA ASN A 64 11.65 -12.19 -9.14
C ASN A 64 11.19 -13.64 -9.34
N ASN A 65 10.01 -13.99 -8.82
CA ASN A 65 9.50 -15.35 -8.99
C ASN A 65 9.19 -15.67 -10.46
N LEU A 66 8.76 -14.71 -11.29
CA LEU A 66 8.54 -14.92 -12.72
C LEU A 66 9.84 -15.11 -13.53
N ILE A 67 10.93 -14.45 -13.16
CA ILE A 67 12.22 -14.53 -13.87
C ILE A 67 12.99 -15.81 -13.53
N PHE A 68 12.90 -16.27 -12.28
CA PHE A 68 13.62 -17.45 -11.79
C PHE A 68 12.77 -18.75 -11.84
N THR A 69 11.61 -18.72 -12.52
CA THR A 69 10.80 -19.90 -12.88
C THR A 69 11.18 -20.38 -14.28
#